data_AF-A0A1G6QWB4-F1
#
_entry.id   AF-A0A1G6QWB4-F1
#
_cell.length_a   1.000
_cell.length_b   1.000
_cell.length_c   1.000
_cell.angle_alpha   90.00
_cell.angle_beta   90.00
_cell.angle_gamma   90.00
#
_symmetry.space_group_name_H-M   'P 1'
#
loop_
_entity.id
_entity.type
_entity.pdbx_description
1 polymer ?
#
loop_
_entity_poly.entity_id
_entity_poly.type
_entity_poly.pdbx_seq_one_letter_code
_entity_poly.pdbx_strand_id
1 'polypeptide(L)' 'MDKSKQKAANEVAEKMYDAQDYKSSNPVDKGISITHEQVTDTYTEGTVDGKIDNVEKDGSLKNDEGREIPREGY' A
#
# COMPACT_ATOMS: atom_id res chain seq x y z
N MET A 1 -21.67 3.24 26.28
CA MET A 1 -20.98 3.78 25.09
C MET A 1 -22.01 4.36 24.15
N ASP A 2 -21.67 5.44 23.45
CA ASP A 2 -22.51 6.03 22.41
C ASP A 2 -22.61 5.05 21.23
N LYS A 3 -23.84 4.65 20.85
CA LYS A 3 -24.10 3.67 19.78
C LYS A 3 -23.53 4.13 18.44
N SER A 4 -23.47 5.45 18.19
CA SER A 4 -22.91 6.00 16.95
C SER A 4 -21.39 5.76 16.85
N LYS A 5 -20.68 5.97 17.96
CA LYS A 5 -19.24 5.72 18.06
C LYS A 5 -18.90 4.25 17.93
N GLN A 6 -19.75 3.38 18.47
CA GLN A 6 -19.56 1.94 18.37
C GLN A 6 -19.75 1.43 16.93
N LYS A 7 -20.71 2.00 16.20
CA LYS A 7 -20.89 1.68 14.77
C LYS A 7 -19.67 2.09 13.94
N ALA A 8 -19.16 3.31 14.13
CA ALA A 8 -17.96 3.78 13.42
C ALA A 8 -16.72 2.94 13.77
N ALA A 9 -16.58 2.52 15.04
CA ALA A 9 -15.49 1.63 15.45
C ALA A 9 -15.57 0.26 14.75
N ASN A 10 -16.77 -0.30 14.62
CA ASN A 10 -16.98 -1.57 13.93
C ASN A 10 -16.66 -1.46 12.42
N GLU A 11 -17.06 -0.36 11.77
CA GLU A 11 -16.76 -0.13 10.35
C GLU A 11 -15.26 -0.15 10.05
N VAL A 12 -14.41 0.29 11.00
CA VAL A 12 -12.94 0.22 10.88
C VAL A 12 -12.43 -1.17 11.25
N ALA A 13 -12.92 -1.75 12.35
CA ALA A 13 -12.41 -3.02 12.88
C ALA A 13 -12.73 -4.23 11.99
N GLU A 14 -13.81 -4.17 11.23
CA GLU A 14 -14.26 -5.25 10.35
C GLU A 14 -13.69 -5.13 8.93
N LYS A 15 -13.03 -4.00 8.60
CA LYS A 15 -12.51 -3.76 7.26
C LYS A 15 -11.26 -4.62 6.99
N MET A 16 -11.26 -5.28 5.84
CA MET A 16 -10.12 -6.06 5.34
C MET A 16 -9.60 -5.45 4.04
N TYR A 17 -8.39 -5.85 3.64
CA TYR A 17 -7.80 -5.45 2.37
C TYR A 17 -8.68 -5.85 1.18
N ASP A 18 -8.91 -4.89 0.29
CA ASP A 18 -9.45 -5.09 -1.06
C ASP A 18 -8.54 -4.34 -2.06
N ALA A 19 -8.21 -4.98 -3.17
CA ALA A 19 -7.39 -4.39 -4.22
C ALA A 19 -8.10 -3.23 -4.95
N GLN A 20 -9.43 -3.18 -4.94
CA GLN A 20 -10.17 -2.08 -5.58
C GLN A 20 -10.13 -0.80 -4.74
N ASP A 21 -9.87 -0.91 -3.44
CA ASP A 21 -9.96 0.18 -2.47
C ASP A 21 -8.84 1.23 -2.60
N TYR A 22 -7.83 0.99 -3.44
CA TYR A 22 -6.86 2.04 -3.84
C TYR A 22 -7.54 3.28 -4.45
N LYS A 23 -8.66 3.06 -5.15
CA LYS A 23 -9.47 4.10 -5.78
C LYS A 23 -10.60 4.59 -4.88
N SER A 24 -10.76 4.03 -3.68
CA SER A 24 -11.81 4.41 -2.74
C SER A 24 -11.66 5.86 -2.29
N SER A 25 -12.79 6.54 -2.13
CA SER A 25 -12.85 7.87 -1.52
C SER A 25 -12.88 7.80 0.00
N ASN A 26 -13.06 6.61 0.59
CA ASN A 26 -12.99 6.40 2.03
C ASN A 26 -11.51 6.31 2.46
N PRO A 27 -11.04 7.16 3.39
CA PRO A 27 -9.66 7.15 3.85
C PRO A 27 -9.22 5.84 4.51
N VAL A 28 -10.13 5.13 5.19
CA VAL A 28 -9.82 3.87 5.88
C VAL A 28 -9.51 2.78 4.86
N ASP A 29 -10.40 2.62 3.88
CA ASP A 29 -10.30 1.66 2.78
C ASP A 29 -8.98 1.87 2.02
N LYS A 30 -8.76 3.11 1.56
CA LYS A 30 -7.55 3.48 0.83
C LYS A 30 -6.29 3.29 1.67
N GLY A 31 -6.34 3.61 2.96
CA GLY A 31 -5.22 3.45 3.88
C GLY A 31 -4.82 1.99 4.05
N ILE A 32 -5.79 1.09 4.24
CA ILE A 32 -5.55 -0.35 4.36
C ILE A 32 -4.92 -0.90 3.08
N SER A 33 -5.40 -0.50 1.90
CA SER A 33 -4.80 -0.90 0.63
C SER A 33 -3.36 -0.43 0.50
N ILE A 34 -3.08 0.85 0.74
CA ILE A 34 -1.71 1.40 0.68
C ILE A 34 -0.76 0.67 1.64
N THR A 35 -1.18 0.40 2.89
CA THR A 35 -0.33 -0.33 3.84
C THR A 35 -0.07 -1.77 3.41
N HIS A 36 -1.02 -2.42 2.74
CA HIS A 36 -0.83 -3.76 2.18
C HIS A 36 0.27 -3.78 1.09
N GLU A 37 0.29 -2.79 0.20
CA GLU A 37 1.37 -2.62 -0.79
C GLU A 37 2.69 -2.30 -0.11
N GLN A 38 2.74 -1.35 0.83
CA GLN A 38 3.98 -1.03 1.56
C GLN A 38 4.61 -2.24 2.24
N VAL A 39 3.80 -3.14 2.83
CA VAL A 39 4.30 -4.39 3.42
C VAL A 39 4.89 -5.32 2.35
N THR A 40 4.23 -5.42 1.19
CA THR A 40 4.68 -6.25 0.07
C THR A 40 5.96 -5.70 -0.56
N ASP A 41 6.05 -4.38 -0.73
CA ASP A 41 7.23 -3.66 -1.23
C ASP A 41 8.41 -3.84 -0.26
N THR A 42 8.17 -3.68 1.05
CA THR A 42 9.22 -3.92 2.05
C THR A 42 9.71 -5.36 2.01
N TYR A 43 8.82 -6.33 1.83
CA TYR A 43 9.19 -7.73 1.75
C TYR A 43 9.99 -8.06 0.48
N THR A 44 9.66 -7.41 -0.64
CA THR A 44 10.21 -7.72 -1.96
C THR A 44 11.48 -6.91 -2.27
N GLU A 45 11.47 -5.63 -1.92
CA GLU A 45 12.48 -4.62 -2.28
C GLU A 45 13.27 -4.12 -1.06
N GLY A 46 12.78 -4.35 0.16
CA GLY A 46 13.42 -3.88 1.38
C GLY A 46 13.11 -2.43 1.76
N THR A 47 12.24 -1.75 1.00
CA THR A 47 11.81 -0.36 1.26
C THR A 47 10.30 -0.17 1.06
N VAL A 48 9.74 0.88 1.69
CA VAL A 48 8.33 1.32 1.55
C VAL A 48 8.17 2.50 0.57
N ASP A 49 9.26 2.92 -0.08
CA ASP A 49 9.28 4.16 -0.87
C ASP A 49 8.41 4.11 -2.14
N GLY A 50 7.85 2.95 -2.47
CA GLY A 50 7.01 2.74 -3.66
C GLY A 50 7.81 2.95 -4.96
N LYS A 51 9.11 2.63 -4.92
CA LYS A 51 10.03 2.78 -6.04
C LYS A 51 10.81 1.48 -6.23
N ILE A 52 10.66 0.88 -7.41
CA ILE A 52 11.46 -0.28 -7.82
C ILE A 52 12.88 0.19 -8.09
N ASP A 53 13.86 -0.45 -7.47
CA ASP A 53 15.27 -0.27 -7.80
C ASP A 53 15.56 -0.65 -9.25
N ASN A 54 16.28 0.22 -9.96
CA ASN A 54 16.78 -0.09 -11.28
C ASN A 54 18.07 -0.91 -11.14
N VAL A 55 18.05 -2.18 -11.54
CA VAL A 55 19.22 -3.06 -11.49
C VAL A 55 19.78 -3.33 -12.89
N GLU A 56 21.09 -3.50 -12.97
CA GLU A 56 21.80 -4.00 -14.15
C GLU A 56 21.57 -5.51 -14.34
N LYS A 57 22.00 -6.06 -15.48
CA LYS A 57 21.83 -7.49 -15.80
C LYS A 57 22.49 -8.43 -14.79
N ASP A 58 23.50 -7.96 -14.08
CA ASP A 58 24.22 -8.72 -13.04
C ASP A 58 23.63 -8.55 -11.64
N GLY A 59 22.55 -7.78 -11.51
CA GLY A 59 21.86 -7.51 -10.24
C GLY A 59 22.44 -6.36 -9.43
N SER A 60 23.47 -5.66 -9.92
CA SER A 60 23.97 -4.44 -9.27
C SER A 60 23.02 -3.26 -9.48
N LEU A 61 22.96 -2.34 -8.51
CA LEU A 61 22.15 -1.12 -8.62
C LEU A 61 22.70 -0.22 -9.74
N LYS A 62 21.84 0.18 -10.67
CA LYS A 62 22.18 1.05 -11.78
C LYS A 62 22.36 2.51 -11.35
N ASN A 63 21.54 2.96 -10.41
CA ASN A 63 21.59 4.27 -9.76
C ASN A 63 20.71 4.27 -8.50
N ASP A 64 20.85 5.29 -7.66
CA ASP A 64 20.00 5.50 -6.47
C ASP A 64 18.63 6.13 -6.86
N GLU A 65 18.32 6.19 -8.15
CA GLU A 65 17.07 6.74 -8.70
C GLU A 65 16.15 5.59 -9.12
N GLY A 66 15.53 4.96 -8.11
CA GLY A 66 14.46 3.98 -8.32
C GLY A 66 13.30 4.56 -9.15
N ARG A 67 12.62 3.71 -9.91
CA ARG A 67 11.48 4.09 -10.74
C ARG A 67 10.18 3.98 -9.93
N GLU A 68 9.31 4.99 -10.02
CA GLU A 68 8.01 4.92 -9.35
C GLU A 68 7.20 3.70 -9.80
N ILE A 69 6.65 2.97 -8.84
CA ILE A 69 5.70 1.89 -9.10
C ILE A 69 4.38 2.54 -9.51
N PRO A 70 3.83 2.22 -10.70
CA PRO A 70 2.52 2.73 -11.09
C PRO A 70 1.46 2.21 -10.12
N ARG A 71 0.85 3.11 -9.35
CA ARG A 71 -0.24 2.78 -8.40
C ARG A 71 -1.59 2.50 -9.07
N GLU A 72 -1.61 2.41 -10.40
CA GLU A 72 -2.76 1.88 -11.12
C GLU A 72 -2.66 0.35 -11.10
N GLY A 73 -3.42 -0.28 -10.20
CA GLY A 73 -3.53 -1.73 -10.16
C GLY A 73 -3.85 -2.32 -11.54
N TYR A 74 -3.22 -3.46 -11.84
CA TYR A 74 -3.44 -4.25 -13.05
C TYR A 74 -4.88 -4.75 -13.20
#